data_AF-A0A4R0J6F6-F1
#
_entry.id   AF-A0A4R0J6F6-F1
#
_cell.length_a   1.000
_cell.length_b   1.000
_cell.length_c   1.000
_cell.angle_alpha   90.00
_cell.angle_beta   90.00
_cell.angle_gamma   90.00
#
_symmetry.space_group_name_H-M   'P 1'
#
loop_
_entity.id
_entity.type
_entity.pdbx_description
1 polymer ?
#
loop_
_entity_poly.entity_id
_entity_poly.type
_entity_poly.pdbx_seq_one_letter_code
_entity_poly.pdbx_strand_id
1 'polypeptide(L)'
;MHKDREGAATVVLTELAALIAGAAPRGWKRVELHGYALGEGASGHHGFRFLPAGLGGHDIDVHPSLCALHTLLGATEHLTIDLEVEARGRFHAILSERLDRADDRGFRYLLDPHSEPPAPDTPPSTLGEAGDPAEAVALLNEYHRLLQTTLELPGLPPPLDWDRDFALPHDLSALYAVADGGGGHVQFHGFVWFGLEMLEKLRSERWWVNRGWRHFVHNSFVTEFGPPGVIRRVGDHPDWIPFATDAFGDYLAVDMAPGPNGRPGQVILIGRHQDAGPIYVAESVTALIRSHADALRSGQIERDEDGQLWINSGDAYYHQRRYDDVGRVTVSGRDAGPVRGLSPETRELVVHDAPWVDLGPVHEAPALLKFSIHNCAGLDLSPLRDTSVEMLSLATDTIDLSGLHGHPTVGRVVLRSAKPVDLRPLASCPNLHSLDLTDAPAADLSTLGQLTNLRYLRMLRPQWQAGQPIPPSLAVAELAEEPPRERKFYWSFDKAYDETRRPTTADALEWAETLTGQASDIIRIKGKWCA
;
A
#
# COMPACT_ATOMS: atom_id res chain seq x y z
N MET A 1 -13.76 -10.23 35.20
CA MET A 1 -13.79 -9.46 33.94
C MET A 1 -13.00 -10.13 32.81
N HIS A 2 -11.68 -10.31 32.89
CA HIS A 2 -10.91 -10.95 31.80
C HIS A 2 -11.28 -12.44 31.58
N LYS A 3 -11.38 -13.23 32.65
CA LYS A 3 -11.86 -14.63 32.60
C LYS A 3 -13.28 -14.79 32.06
N ASP A 4 -14.15 -13.81 32.32
CA ASP A 4 -15.55 -13.86 31.86
C ASP A 4 -15.65 -13.61 30.35
N ARG A 5 -14.76 -12.74 29.81
CA ARG A 5 -14.64 -12.48 28.37
C ARG A 5 -14.08 -13.68 27.61
N GLU A 6 -13.05 -14.34 28.14
CA GLU A 6 -12.51 -15.58 27.55
C GLU A 6 -13.54 -16.71 27.53
N GLY A 7 -14.35 -16.83 28.58
CA GLY A 7 -15.47 -17.77 28.63
C GLY A 7 -16.49 -17.50 27.53
N ALA A 8 -16.91 -16.24 27.35
CA ALA A 8 -17.82 -15.85 26.27
C ALA A 8 -17.22 -16.07 24.87
N ALA A 9 -15.95 -15.72 24.67
CA ALA A 9 -15.24 -15.98 23.42
C ALA A 9 -15.14 -17.48 23.13
N THR A 10 -14.97 -18.32 24.16
CA THR A 10 -14.97 -19.79 24.01
C THR A 10 -16.32 -20.31 23.51
N VAL A 11 -17.44 -19.73 23.94
CA VAL A 11 -18.77 -20.10 23.44
C VAL A 11 -18.90 -19.77 21.95
N VAL A 12 -18.57 -18.55 21.55
CA VAL A 12 -18.60 -18.13 20.13
C VAL A 12 -17.68 -18.99 19.27
N LEU A 13 -16.47 -19.30 19.74
CA LEU A 13 -15.55 -20.19 19.01
C LEU A 13 -16.07 -21.63 18.91
N THR A 14 -16.81 -22.10 19.91
CA THR A 14 -17.42 -23.43 19.88
C THR A 14 -18.53 -23.49 18.84
N GLU A 15 -19.38 -22.46 18.77
CA GLU A 15 -20.43 -22.33 17.76
C GLU A 15 -19.84 -22.19 16.36
N LEU A 16 -18.81 -21.35 16.19
CA LEU A 16 -18.09 -21.18 14.93
C LEU A 16 -17.44 -22.49 14.48
N ALA A 17 -16.81 -23.23 15.39
CA ALA A 17 -16.21 -24.53 15.06
C ALA A 17 -17.27 -25.55 14.60
N ALA A 18 -18.43 -25.60 15.26
CA ALA A 18 -19.55 -26.46 14.86
C ALA A 18 -20.13 -26.04 13.50
N LEU A 19 -20.28 -24.74 13.25
CA LEU A 19 -20.71 -24.19 11.96
C LEU A 19 -19.80 -24.63 10.82
N ILE A 20 -18.48 -24.43 10.98
CA ILE A 20 -17.50 -24.82 9.96
C ILE A 20 -17.52 -26.33 9.73
N ALA A 21 -17.58 -27.12 10.80
CA ALA A 21 -17.62 -28.56 10.72
C ALA A 21 -18.88 -29.10 10.02
N GLY A 22 -20.04 -28.47 10.23
CA GLY A 22 -21.30 -28.83 9.58
C GLY A 22 -21.29 -28.60 8.07
N ALA A 23 -20.51 -27.61 7.61
CA ALA A 23 -20.32 -27.28 6.20
C ALA A 23 -19.08 -27.93 5.57
N ALA A 24 -18.29 -28.69 6.33
CA ALA A 24 -17.03 -29.25 5.87
C ALA A 24 -17.22 -30.41 4.87
N PRO A 25 -16.36 -30.52 3.84
CA PRO A 25 -16.47 -31.55 2.81
C PRO A 25 -16.20 -32.96 3.36
N ARG A 26 -16.82 -33.98 2.75
CA ARG A 26 -16.62 -35.38 3.17
C ARG A 26 -15.15 -35.77 3.17
N GLY A 27 -14.70 -36.42 4.25
CA GLY A 27 -13.32 -36.89 4.39
C GLY A 27 -12.34 -35.88 5.00
N TRP A 28 -12.81 -34.68 5.37
CA TRP A 28 -12.01 -33.71 6.11
C TRP A 28 -11.55 -34.28 7.46
N LYS A 29 -10.34 -33.88 7.87
CA LYS A 29 -9.74 -34.20 9.18
C LYS A 29 -9.51 -32.96 10.01
N ARG A 30 -9.15 -31.88 9.35
CA ARG A 30 -8.81 -30.59 9.95
C ARG A 30 -9.14 -29.47 9.00
N VAL A 31 -9.45 -28.30 9.54
CA VAL A 31 -9.60 -27.05 8.80
C VAL A 31 -8.90 -25.94 9.53
N GLU A 32 -8.21 -25.09 8.76
CA GLU A 32 -7.60 -23.85 9.22
C GLU A 32 -8.41 -22.69 8.64
N LEU A 33 -8.87 -21.79 9.53
CA LEU A 33 -9.48 -20.51 9.20
C LEU A 33 -8.51 -19.41 9.64
N HIS A 34 -8.18 -18.54 8.70
CA HIS A 34 -7.44 -17.30 8.94
C HIS A 34 -8.39 -16.13 8.72
N GLY A 35 -8.94 -15.61 9.80
CA GLY A 35 -9.90 -14.52 9.79
C GLY A 35 -9.39 -13.28 10.50
N TYR A 36 -10.07 -12.17 10.27
CA TYR A 36 -9.87 -10.94 11.01
C TYR A 36 -11.20 -10.22 11.19
N ALA A 37 -11.28 -9.40 12.22
CA ALA A 37 -12.38 -8.48 12.45
C ALA A 37 -11.82 -7.08 12.72
N LEU A 38 -12.50 -6.06 12.22
CA LEU A 38 -12.11 -4.66 12.29
C LEU A 38 -13.07 -3.89 13.20
N GLY A 39 -12.68 -2.66 13.54
CA GLY A 39 -13.60 -1.65 14.04
C GLY A 39 -14.83 -1.47 13.13
N GLU A 40 -15.90 -0.90 13.67
CA GLU A 40 -17.14 -0.58 12.94
C GLU A 40 -17.94 -1.77 12.40
N GLY A 41 -17.59 -3.00 12.80
CA GLY A 41 -18.36 -4.19 12.50
C GLY A 41 -18.03 -4.84 11.15
N ALA A 42 -16.89 -4.50 10.54
CA ALA A 42 -16.37 -5.19 9.37
C ALA A 42 -15.54 -6.43 9.76
N SER A 43 -15.51 -7.45 8.90
CA SER A 43 -14.64 -8.62 9.07
C SER A 43 -14.31 -9.28 7.74
N GLY A 44 -13.30 -10.13 7.70
CA GLY A 44 -12.95 -10.91 6.51
C GLY A 44 -12.16 -12.17 6.86
N HIS A 45 -11.91 -13.01 5.86
CA HIS A 45 -11.06 -14.19 6.01
C HIS A 45 -10.41 -14.60 4.67
N HIS A 46 -9.29 -15.31 4.75
CA HIS A 46 -8.52 -15.79 3.59
C HIS A 46 -8.97 -17.18 3.10
N GLY A 47 -10.27 -17.48 3.25
CA GLY A 47 -10.84 -18.79 2.94
C GLY A 47 -10.53 -19.89 3.98
N PHE A 48 -10.91 -21.12 3.65
CA PHE A 48 -10.76 -22.30 4.51
C PHE A 48 -9.77 -23.27 3.89
N ARG A 49 -8.75 -23.68 4.66
CA ARG A 49 -7.85 -24.75 4.23
C ARG A 49 -8.25 -26.07 4.89
N PHE A 50 -8.96 -26.91 4.13
CA PHE A 50 -9.28 -28.27 4.55
C PHE A 50 -8.10 -29.23 4.31
N LEU A 51 -7.89 -30.13 5.26
CA LEU A 51 -6.94 -31.23 5.17
C LEU A 51 -7.68 -32.58 5.19
N PRO A 52 -7.30 -33.54 4.33
CA PRO A 52 -6.22 -33.48 3.33
C PRO A 52 -6.48 -32.48 2.18
N ALA A 53 -5.41 -31.99 1.56
CA ALA A 53 -5.49 -30.98 0.49
C ALA A 53 -6.28 -31.48 -0.74
N GLY A 54 -6.89 -30.56 -1.49
CA GLY A 54 -7.71 -30.87 -2.66
C GLY A 54 -9.20 -31.05 -2.38
N LEU A 55 -9.64 -30.82 -1.14
CA LEU A 55 -11.05 -30.76 -0.77
C LEU A 55 -11.60 -29.34 -1.06
N GLY A 56 -12.68 -29.25 -1.83
CA GLY A 56 -13.42 -28.01 -2.04
C GLY A 56 -14.28 -27.67 -0.83
N GLY A 57 -14.22 -26.43 -0.35
CA GLY A 57 -15.09 -25.91 0.70
C GLY A 57 -16.34 -25.23 0.14
N HIS A 58 -17.40 -25.21 0.93
CA HIS A 58 -18.51 -24.29 0.71
C HIS A 58 -18.14 -22.89 1.25
N ASP A 59 -18.83 -21.87 0.75
CA ASP A 59 -18.77 -20.55 1.37
C ASP A 59 -19.48 -20.62 2.73
N ILE A 60 -18.77 -20.29 3.80
CA ILE A 60 -19.26 -20.39 5.17
C ILE A 60 -19.27 -18.97 5.71
N ASP A 61 -20.45 -18.45 5.99
CA ASP A 61 -20.58 -17.13 6.57
C ASP A 61 -20.09 -17.13 8.02
N VAL A 62 -18.85 -16.66 8.21
CA VAL A 62 -18.21 -16.52 9.52
C VAL A 62 -18.28 -15.09 10.06
N HIS A 63 -18.77 -14.14 9.26
CA HIS A 63 -18.76 -12.71 9.59
C HIS A 63 -19.39 -12.41 10.96
N PRO A 64 -20.58 -12.93 11.30
CA PRO A 64 -21.20 -12.67 12.61
C PRO A 64 -20.32 -13.12 13.79
N SER A 65 -19.64 -14.26 13.65
CA SER A 65 -18.79 -14.82 14.71
C SER A 65 -17.51 -14.02 14.88
N LEU A 66 -16.88 -13.56 13.79
CA LEU A 66 -15.67 -12.74 13.84
C LEU A 66 -15.96 -11.38 14.51
N CYS A 67 -17.03 -10.70 14.10
CA CYS A 67 -17.46 -9.43 14.72
C CYS A 67 -17.85 -9.59 16.20
N ALA A 68 -18.48 -10.71 16.57
CA ALA A 68 -18.78 -11.02 17.96
C ALA A 68 -17.51 -11.19 18.79
N LEU A 69 -16.49 -11.90 18.28
CA LEU A 69 -15.20 -12.06 18.96
C LEU A 69 -14.49 -10.72 19.19
N HIS A 70 -14.46 -9.86 18.16
CA HIS A 70 -13.92 -8.50 18.28
C HIS A 70 -14.59 -7.72 19.41
N THR A 71 -15.92 -7.70 19.40
CA THR A 71 -16.74 -6.98 20.39
C THR A 71 -16.54 -7.52 21.80
N LEU A 72 -16.54 -8.86 21.97
CA LEU A 72 -16.42 -9.51 23.28
C LEU A 72 -15.05 -9.29 23.92
N LEU A 73 -14.00 -9.28 23.12
CA LEU A 73 -12.65 -9.02 23.60
C LEU A 73 -12.40 -7.54 23.86
N GLY A 74 -13.18 -6.66 23.22
CA GLY A 74 -12.99 -5.22 23.27
C GLY A 74 -11.73 -4.81 22.51
N ALA A 75 -11.45 -5.48 21.39
CA ALA A 75 -10.40 -5.08 20.46
C ALA A 75 -10.75 -3.69 19.88
N THR A 76 -9.73 -2.91 19.54
CA THR A 76 -9.92 -1.52 19.11
C THR A 76 -10.13 -1.42 17.61
N GLU A 77 -9.14 -1.86 16.84
CA GLU A 77 -9.03 -1.57 15.40
C GLU A 77 -9.01 -2.86 14.58
N HIS A 78 -8.24 -3.86 15.02
CA HIS A 78 -8.03 -5.08 14.26
C HIS A 78 -7.76 -6.25 15.21
N LEU A 79 -8.56 -7.31 15.08
CA LEU A 79 -8.38 -8.57 15.77
C LEU A 79 -8.09 -9.68 14.75
N THR A 80 -6.88 -10.23 14.79
CA THR A 80 -6.54 -11.45 14.05
C THR A 80 -7.13 -12.67 14.77
N ILE A 81 -7.73 -13.57 14.00
CA ILE A 81 -8.44 -14.77 14.47
C ILE A 81 -7.94 -15.98 13.68
N ASP A 82 -6.99 -16.71 14.24
CA ASP A 82 -6.47 -17.98 13.70
C ASP A 82 -7.19 -19.14 14.40
N LEU A 83 -8.00 -19.90 13.67
CA LEU A 83 -8.79 -21.02 14.20
C LEU A 83 -8.46 -22.33 13.48
N GLU A 84 -8.03 -23.32 14.24
CA GLU A 84 -7.86 -24.70 13.79
C GLU A 84 -8.98 -25.57 14.37
N VAL A 85 -9.75 -26.25 13.51
CA VAL A 85 -10.83 -27.16 13.90
C VAL A 85 -10.52 -28.57 13.44
N GLU A 86 -10.64 -29.55 14.33
CA GLU A 86 -10.45 -30.96 14.04
C GLU A 86 -11.79 -31.69 13.96
N ALA A 87 -11.94 -32.59 12.98
CA ALA A 87 -13.13 -33.44 12.79
C ALA A 87 -13.46 -34.34 14.00
N ARG A 88 -12.53 -34.48 14.95
CA ARG A 88 -12.69 -35.23 16.19
C ARG A 88 -13.36 -34.43 17.32
N GLY A 89 -13.93 -33.26 17.03
CA GLY A 89 -14.65 -32.44 18.01
C GLY A 89 -13.75 -31.55 18.86
N ARG A 90 -12.57 -31.17 18.36
CA ARG A 90 -11.65 -30.24 19.06
C ARG A 90 -11.38 -29.01 18.21
N PHE A 91 -11.09 -27.90 18.88
CA PHE A 91 -10.57 -26.71 18.21
C PHE A 91 -9.49 -26.02 19.05
N HIS A 92 -8.65 -25.26 18.36
CA HIS A 92 -7.67 -24.35 18.95
C HIS A 92 -7.75 -23.01 18.23
N ALA A 93 -7.89 -21.92 18.99
CA ALA A 93 -7.92 -20.57 18.48
C ALA A 93 -6.80 -19.73 19.07
N ILE A 94 -6.30 -18.81 18.26
CA ILE A 94 -5.38 -17.74 18.63
C ILE A 94 -6.01 -16.43 18.22
N LEU A 95 -6.11 -15.52 19.19
CA LEU A 95 -6.71 -14.20 19.02
C LEU A 95 -5.66 -13.17 19.44
N SER A 96 -5.36 -12.19 18.58
CA SER A 96 -4.40 -11.14 18.90
C SER A 96 -4.65 -9.88 18.07
N GLU A 97 -4.43 -8.71 18.66
CA GLU A 97 -4.38 -7.44 17.91
C GLU A 97 -2.99 -7.18 17.31
N ARG A 98 -1.95 -7.85 17.84
CA ARG A 98 -0.54 -7.59 17.52
C ARG A 98 0.11 -8.68 16.68
N LEU A 99 -0.26 -9.95 16.88
CA LEU A 99 0.23 -11.05 16.05
C LEU A 99 -0.72 -11.27 14.86
N ASP A 100 -0.17 -11.17 13.65
CA ASP A 100 -0.88 -11.37 12.41
C ASP A 100 -0.14 -12.29 11.43
N ARG A 101 -0.82 -12.71 10.37
CA ARG A 101 -0.18 -13.30 9.19
C ARG A 101 0.48 -12.20 8.36
N ALA A 102 1.67 -12.49 7.87
CA ALA A 102 2.30 -11.65 6.85
C ALA A 102 1.71 -11.99 5.46
N ASP A 103 2.05 -11.20 4.45
CA ASP A 103 1.56 -11.40 3.06
C ASP A 103 2.12 -12.69 2.43
N ASP A 104 3.27 -13.15 2.92
CA ASP A 104 3.79 -14.49 2.63
C ASP A 104 3.16 -15.53 3.59
N ARG A 105 3.77 -16.70 3.74
CA ARG A 105 3.31 -17.68 4.74
C ARG A 105 3.98 -17.50 6.11
N GLY A 106 4.48 -16.29 6.39
CA GLY A 106 5.11 -15.88 7.63
C GLY A 106 4.14 -15.28 8.65
N PHE A 107 4.70 -14.61 9.65
CA PHE A 107 3.98 -13.96 10.74
C PHE A 107 4.56 -12.59 11.04
N ARG A 108 3.71 -11.66 11.43
CA ARG A 108 4.07 -10.29 11.82
C ARG A 108 3.67 -10.04 13.26
N TYR A 109 4.52 -9.34 14.01
CA TYR A 109 4.23 -8.91 15.36
C TYR A 109 4.39 -7.38 15.49
N LEU A 110 3.33 -6.72 15.93
CA LEU A 110 3.28 -5.27 16.20
C LEU A 110 3.77 -4.99 17.62
N LEU A 111 5.03 -4.57 17.76
CA LEU A 111 5.69 -4.25 19.03
C LEU A 111 5.17 -2.92 19.60
N ASP A 112 5.00 -1.92 18.74
CA ASP A 112 4.52 -0.60 19.13
C ASP A 112 3.23 -0.24 18.37
N PRO A 113 2.04 -0.55 18.94
CA PRO A 113 0.75 -0.33 18.30
C PRO A 113 0.33 1.14 18.22
N HIS A 114 0.96 2.02 19.00
CA HIS A 114 0.67 3.45 18.98
C HIS A 114 1.51 4.20 17.96
N SER A 115 2.47 3.51 17.35
CA SER A 115 3.38 4.12 16.42
C SER A 115 2.81 4.11 15.01
N GLU A 116 3.05 5.20 14.28
CA GLU A 116 2.70 5.29 12.88
C GLU A 116 3.91 4.95 11.99
N PRO A 117 3.65 4.44 10.77
CA PRO A 117 4.67 4.32 9.76
C PRO A 117 5.29 5.68 9.42
N PRO A 118 6.57 5.73 9.04
CA PRO A 118 7.19 6.97 8.61
C PRO A 118 6.52 7.48 7.33
N ALA A 119 6.17 8.77 7.33
CA ALA A 119 5.74 9.48 6.14
C ALA A 119 6.95 10.19 5.50
N PRO A 120 7.02 10.31 4.17
CA PRO A 120 8.05 11.12 3.53
C PRO A 120 7.99 12.57 4.02
N ASP A 121 9.10 13.10 4.52
CA ASP A 121 9.21 14.51 4.93
C ASP A 121 9.25 15.39 3.67
N THR A 122 8.06 15.69 3.15
CA THR A 122 7.89 16.44 1.91
C THR A 122 7.62 17.90 2.25
N PRO A 123 8.54 18.83 1.91
CA PRO A 123 8.33 20.24 2.21
C PRO A 123 7.06 20.77 1.51
N PRO A 124 6.34 21.73 2.11
CA PRO A 124 5.17 22.33 1.47
C PRO A 124 5.58 23.11 0.23
N SER A 125 4.64 23.26 -0.70
CA SER A 125 4.82 24.17 -1.84
C SER A 125 4.97 25.61 -1.38
N THR A 126 5.82 26.35 -2.09
CA THR A 126 5.96 27.82 -1.96
C THR A 126 5.26 28.57 -3.09
N LEU A 127 4.59 27.85 -4.01
CA LEU A 127 3.91 28.45 -5.15
C LEU A 127 2.52 28.97 -4.77
N GLY A 128 2.06 29.99 -5.51
CA GLY A 128 0.70 30.49 -5.38
C GLY A 128 -0.34 29.50 -5.88
N GLU A 129 -1.55 29.62 -5.35
CA GLU A 129 -2.71 28.84 -5.77
C GLU A 129 -2.92 28.91 -7.30
N ALA A 130 -3.36 27.81 -7.88
CA ALA A 130 -3.67 27.68 -9.30
C ALA A 130 -5.13 27.98 -9.61
N GLY A 131 -5.41 28.30 -10.87
CA GLY A 131 -6.76 28.59 -11.36
C GLY A 131 -7.08 30.08 -11.46
N ASP A 132 -8.07 30.40 -12.28
CA ASP A 132 -8.66 31.73 -12.42
C ASP A 132 -10.18 31.60 -12.19
N PRO A 133 -10.72 32.14 -11.08
CA PRO A 133 -12.14 31.99 -10.74
C PRO A 133 -13.10 32.58 -11.78
N ALA A 134 -12.75 33.71 -12.38
CA ALA A 134 -13.59 34.36 -13.37
C ALA A 134 -13.61 33.56 -14.67
N GLU A 135 -12.44 33.05 -15.08
CA GLU A 135 -12.33 32.19 -16.25
C GLU A 135 -13.05 30.85 -16.04
N ALA A 136 -12.91 30.23 -14.86
CA ALA A 136 -13.58 28.97 -14.53
C ALA A 136 -15.10 29.06 -14.67
N VAL A 137 -15.70 30.14 -14.17
CA VAL A 137 -17.14 30.39 -14.32
C VAL A 137 -17.53 30.62 -15.78
N ALA A 138 -16.73 31.38 -16.53
CA ALA A 138 -16.99 31.60 -17.96
C ALA A 138 -16.94 30.29 -18.75
N LEU A 139 -15.93 29.46 -18.49
CA LEU A 139 -15.74 28.15 -19.10
C LEU A 139 -16.84 27.16 -18.69
N LEU A 140 -17.28 27.13 -17.43
CA LEU A 140 -18.38 26.27 -16.99
C LEU A 140 -19.68 26.61 -17.74
N ASN A 141 -20.02 27.90 -17.81
CA ASN A 141 -21.21 28.36 -18.53
C ASN A 141 -21.14 28.04 -20.02
N GLU A 142 -19.95 28.14 -20.62
CA GLU A 142 -19.74 27.75 -22.01
C GLU A 142 -19.86 26.24 -22.20
N TYR A 143 -19.15 25.46 -21.40
CA TYR A 143 -19.16 24.00 -21.42
C TYR A 143 -20.58 23.45 -21.28
N HIS A 144 -21.34 23.95 -20.31
CA HIS A 144 -22.72 23.53 -20.09
C HIS A 144 -23.64 23.89 -21.27
N ARG A 145 -23.47 25.08 -21.86
CA ARG A 145 -24.22 25.47 -23.07
C ARG A 145 -23.91 24.55 -24.26
N LEU A 146 -22.63 24.21 -24.47
CA LEU A 146 -22.21 23.29 -25.54
C LEU A 146 -22.77 21.88 -25.30
N LEU A 147 -22.75 21.42 -24.05
CA LEU A 147 -23.38 20.16 -23.66
C LEU A 147 -24.87 20.16 -23.94
N GLN A 148 -25.62 21.18 -23.53
CA GLN A 148 -27.07 21.29 -23.79
C GLN A 148 -27.43 21.29 -25.28
N THR A 149 -26.54 21.82 -26.14
CA THR A 149 -26.73 21.74 -27.60
C THR A 149 -26.42 20.36 -28.17
N THR A 150 -25.60 19.57 -27.48
CA THR A 150 -25.14 18.23 -27.91
C THR A 150 -25.99 17.10 -27.32
N LEU A 151 -26.51 17.32 -26.11
CA LEU A 151 -27.27 16.41 -25.27
C LEU A 151 -28.45 17.19 -24.68
N GLU A 152 -29.64 16.61 -24.66
CA GLU A 152 -30.84 17.22 -24.05
C GLU A 152 -30.76 17.17 -22.50
N LEU A 153 -29.77 17.83 -21.92
CA LEU A 153 -29.51 17.83 -20.48
C LEU A 153 -30.33 18.92 -19.77
N PRO A 154 -30.80 18.65 -18.54
CA PRO A 154 -31.38 19.67 -17.68
C PRO A 154 -30.34 20.73 -17.30
N GLY A 155 -30.82 21.86 -16.79
CA GLY A 155 -29.94 22.90 -16.22
C GLY A 155 -29.20 22.41 -14.98
N LEU A 156 -28.10 23.06 -14.66
CA LEU A 156 -27.35 22.79 -13.43
C LEU A 156 -28.22 23.03 -12.17
N PRO A 157 -28.02 22.27 -11.09
CA PRO A 157 -28.62 22.54 -9.78
C PRO A 157 -28.30 23.95 -9.29
N PRO A 158 -29.23 24.64 -8.62
CA PRO A 158 -28.97 25.96 -8.07
C PRO A 158 -27.86 25.90 -7.01
N PRO A 159 -27.09 26.98 -6.82
CA PRO A 159 -26.06 27.04 -5.78
C PRO A 159 -26.71 27.02 -4.39
N LEU A 160 -25.99 26.47 -3.41
CA LEU A 160 -26.38 26.48 -2.01
C LEU A 160 -25.63 27.57 -1.25
N ASP A 161 -26.33 28.30 -0.38
CA ASP A 161 -25.72 29.13 0.63
C ASP A 161 -25.23 28.22 1.76
N TRP A 162 -23.91 28.01 1.81
CA TRP A 162 -23.30 26.98 2.64
C TRP A 162 -22.14 27.58 3.45
N ASP A 163 -22.27 27.51 4.78
CA ASP A 163 -21.22 27.87 5.73
C ASP A 163 -20.21 26.71 5.87
N ARG A 164 -18.93 26.97 5.60
CA ARG A 164 -17.88 25.92 5.56
C ARG A 164 -16.79 26.23 6.58
N ASP A 165 -16.31 25.19 7.23
CA ASP A 165 -15.11 25.24 8.08
C ASP A 165 -13.81 24.99 7.32
N PHE A 166 -13.86 24.86 5.99
CA PHE A 166 -12.70 24.59 5.13
C PHE A 166 -12.64 25.48 3.89
N ALA A 167 -11.43 25.68 3.38
CA ALA A 167 -11.18 26.46 2.17
C ALA A 167 -11.19 25.57 0.92
N LEU A 168 -11.94 25.99 -0.09
CA LEU A 168 -11.78 25.51 -1.46
C LEU A 168 -10.79 26.41 -2.20
N PRO A 169 -10.08 25.92 -3.24
CA PRO A 169 -9.40 26.81 -4.17
C PRO A 169 -10.42 27.75 -4.82
N HIS A 170 -9.98 28.96 -5.13
CA HIS A 170 -10.86 30.05 -5.55
C HIS A 170 -11.66 29.69 -6.80
N ASP A 171 -11.09 28.91 -7.72
CA ASP A 171 -11.78 28.53 -8.95
C ASP A 171 -12.89 27.51 -8.71
N LEU A 172 -12.65 26.46 -7.92
CA LEU A 172 -13.70 25.51 -7.51
C LEU A 172 -14.78 26.19 -6.67
N SER A 173 -14.40 27.09 -5.76
CA SER A 173 -15.34 27.89 -4.98
C SER A 173 -16.26 28.72 -5.89
N ALA A 174 -15.71 29.30 -6.96
CA ALA A 174 -16.50 30.07 -7.92
C ALA A 174 -17.48 29.20 -8.72
N LEU A 175 -17.14 27.94 -9.00
CA LEU A 175 -18.10 27.01 -9.62
C LEU A 175 -19.28 26.70 -8.69
N TYR A 176 -19.01 26.43 -7.41
CA TYR A 176 -20.08 26.16 -6.44
C TYR A 176 -20.96 27.39 -6.15
N ALA A 177 -20.45 28.60 -6.38
CA ALA A 177 -21.26 29.82 -6.35
C ALA A 177 -22.24 29.92 -7.54
N VAL A 178 -22.02 29.14 -8.60
CA VAL A 178 -22.90 29.08 -9.78
C VAL A 178 -23.85 27.88 -9.70
N ALA A 179 -23.38 26.72 -9.24
CA ALA A 179 -24.17 25.50 -9.19
C ALA A 179 -23.72 24.54 -8.08
N ASP A 180 -24.68 23.83 -7.46
CA ASP A 180 -24.38 22.77 -6.49
C ASP A 180 -24.10 21.43 -7.19
N GLY A 181 -22.95 21.37 -7.86
CA GLY A 181 -22.54 20.19 -8.61
C GLY A 181 -23.15 20.11 -10.02
N GLY A 182 -22.94 18.96 -10.63
CA GLY A 182 -23.25 18.68 -12.02
C GLY A 182 -24.63 18.07 -12.29
N GLY A 183 -25.50 17.97 -11.27
CA GLY A 183 -26.84 17.38 -11.41
C GLY A 183 -26.86 15.85 -11.64
N GLY A 184 -25.79 15.14 -11.28
CA GLY A 184 -25.70 13.68 -11.45
C GLY A 184 -25.28 13.22 -12.85
N HIS A 185 -24.94 14.15 -13.75
CA HIS A 185 -24.45 13.81 -15.09
C HIS A 185 -22.94 13.59 -15.09
N VAL A 186 -22.49 12.62 -15.87
CA VAL A 186 -21.07 12.35 -16.11
C VAL A 186 -20.42 13.60 -16.73
N GLN A 187 -19.38 14.11 -16.07
CA GLN A 187 -18.59 15.27 -16.45
C GLN A 187 -17.11 14.89 -16.43
N PHE A 188 -16.19 15.84 -16.60
CA PHE A 188 -14.76 15.73 -16.25
C PHE A 188 -14.12 14.32 -16.37
N HIS A 189 -13.76 13.89 -17.58
CA HIS A 189 -13.15 12.57 -17.86
C HIS A 189 -13.96 11.35 -17.38
N GLY A 190 -15.29 11.45 -17.30
CA GLY A 190 -16.13 10.37 -16.79
C GLY A 190 -16.54 10.52 -15.32
N PHE A 191 -16.10 11.58 -14.64
CA PHE A 191 -16.40 11.84 -13.25
C PHE A 191 -17.59 12.79 -13.07
N VAL A 192 -18.56 12.38 -12.25
CA VAL A 192 -19.72 13.18 -11.88
C VAL A 192 -19.31 14.22 -10.84
N TRP A 193 -19.40 15.51 -11.18
CA TRP A 193 -19.24 16.62 -10.23
C TRP A 193 -20.39 16.58 -9.21
N PHE A 194 -20.09 16.35 -7.94
CA PHE A 194 -21.11 16.20 -6.89
C PHE A 194 -21.31 17.48 -6.08
N GLY A 195 -22.48 17.57 -5.44
CA GLY A 195 -22.86 18.69 -4.59
C GLY A 195 -22.13 18.72 -3.24
N LEU A 196 -22.32 19.81 -2.50
CA LEU A 196 -21.58 20.12 -1.28
C LEU A 196 -21.80 19.14 -0.13
N GLU A 197 -23.00 18.59 -0.01
CA GLU A 197 -23.31 17.58 1.01
C GLU A 197 -22.43 16.33 0.85
N MET A 198 -22.27 15.85 -0.39
CA MET A 198 -21.41 14.70 -0.69
C MET A 198 -19.93 15.05 -0.47
N LEU A 199 -19.52 16.27 -0.83
CA LEU A 199 -18.17 16.75 -0.60
C LEU A 199 -17.81 16.76 0.90
N GLU A 200 -18.69 17.31 1.74
CA GLU A 200 -18.48 17.34 3.20
C GLU A 200 -18.43 15.91 3.77
N LYS A 201 -19.35 15.04 3.35
CA LYS A 201 -19.35 13.64 3.74
C LYS A 201 -18.03 12.95 3.38
N LEU A 202 -17.53 13.14 2.16
CA LEU A 202 -16.29 12.51 1.72
C LEU A 202 -15.02 13.13 2.33
N ARG A 203 -15.10 14.35 2.90
CA ARG A 203 -14.00 14.90 3.70
C ARG A 203 -13.91 14.24 5.07
N SER A 204 -15.05 13.93 5.69
CA SER A 204 -15.09 13.29 7.02
C SER A 204 -14.97 11.77 6.95
N GLU A 205 -15.60 11.14 5.95
CA GLU A 205 -15.68 9.68 5.78
C GLU A 205 -14.83 9.21 4.58
N ARG A 206 -13.50 9.17 4.77
CA ARG A 206 -12.55 8.70 3.74
C ARG A 206 -12.34 7.19 3.78
N TRP A 207 -13.40 6.44 3.50
CA TRP A 207 -13.44 4.97 3.63
C TRP A 207 -12.41 4.20 2.78
N TRP A 208 -11.84 4.81 1.73
CA TRP A 208 -10.78 4.20 0.91
C TRP A 208 -9.39 4.27 1.56
N VAL A 209 -9.23 5.04 2.64
CA VAL A 209 -7.92 5.33 3.22
C VAL A 209 -7.50 4.23 4.18
N ASN A 210 -6.56 3.40 3.74
CA ASN A 210 -5.93 2.39 4.57
C ASN A 210 -4.73 2.99 5.32
N ARG A 211 -4.68 2.85 6.66
CA ARG A 211 -3.61 3.40 7.51
C ARG A 211 -2.90 2.34 8.34
N GLY A 212 -1.79 2.76 8.95
CA GLY A 212 -1.06 1.98 9.94
C GLY A 212 -0.10 0.94 9.35
N TRP A 213 0.59 0.26 10.25
CA TRP A 213 1.67 -0.68 9.91
C TRP A 213 1.22 -1.85 9.03
N ARG A 214 -0.02 -2.33 9.19
CA ARG A 214 -0.54 -3.43 8.37
C ARG A 214 -0.57 -3.07 6.88
N HIS A 215 -1.08 -1.89 6.55
CA HIS A 215 -1.07 -1.38 5.18
C HIS A 215 0.36 -1.02 4.73
N PHE A 216 1.14 -0.36 5.58
CA PHE A 216 2.49 0.07 5.22
C PHE A 216 3.43 -1.07 4.88
N VAL A 217 3.37 -2.22 5.55
CA VAL A 217 4.26 -3.33 5.18
C VAL A 217 3.92 -3.89 3.80
N HIS A 218 2.63 -3.92 3.44
CA HIS A 218 2.17 -4.32 2.11
C HIS A 218 2.60 -3.31 1.04
N ASN A 219 2.37 -2.03 1.31
CA ASN A 219 2.64 -0.93 0.40
C ASN A 219 3.50 0.15 1.07
N SER A 220 4.78 -0.16 1.26
CA SER A 220 5.68 0.71 2.03
C SER A 220 6.21 1.91 1.24
N PHE A 221 5.80 2.04 -0.03
CA PHE A 221 6.28 3.08 -0.90
C PHE A 221 5.12 3.55 -1.77
N VAL A 222 4.69 4.78 -1.51
CA VAL A 222 3.69 5.44 -2.33
C VAL A 222 4.39 6.17 -3.48
N THR A 223 3.88 5.96 -4.68
CA THR A 223 4.37 6.59 -5.92
C THR A 223 3.67 7.93 -6.13
N GLU A 224 4.28 8.85 -6.88
CA GLU A 224 3.59 10.00 -7.45
C GLU A 224 3.49 9.79 -8.96
N PHE A 225 2.28 9.82 -9.52
CA PHE A 225 2.10 9.75 -10.96
C PHE A 225 1.91 11.16 -11.50
N GLY A 226 3.01 11.86 -11.76
CA GLY A 226 2.98 13.23 -12.22
C GLY A 226 4.37 13.75 -12.54
N PRO A 227 4.50 15.03 -12.92
CA PRO A 227 5.80 15.67 -12.97
C PRO A 227 6.49 15.62 -11.60
N PRO A 228 7.83 15.51 -11.53
CA PRO A 228 8.51 15.29 -10.26
C PRO A 228 8.28 16.33 -9.16
N GLY A 229 7.92 15.84 -7.97
CA GLY A 229 7.72 16.63 -6.77
C GLY A 229 6.45 17.49 -6.78
N VAL A 230 5.55 17.28 -7.74
CA VAL A 230 4.29 18.04 -7.85
C VAL A 230 3.26 17.54 -6.83
N ILE A 231 3.24 16.24 -6.54
CA ILE A 231 2.28 15.65 -5.60
C ILE A 231 3.04 15.06 -4.42
N ARG A 232 2.45 15.10 -3.22
CA ARG A 232 3.03 14.38 -2.08
C ARG A 232 2.87 12.87 -2.28
N ARG A 233 3.92 12.11 -1.97
CA ARG A 233 3.91 10.64 -2.01
C ARG A 233 3.29 10.06 -0.74
N VAL A 234 2.00 10.31 -0.56
CA VAL A 234 1.18 9.77 0.53
C VAL A 234 -0.08 9.15 -0.06
N GLY A 235 -0.63 8.12 0.58
CA GLY A 235 -1.85 7.46 0.09
C GLY A 235 -3.09 8.35 0.22
N ASP A 236 -3.03 9.34 1.12
CA ASP A 236 -4.13 10.26 1.39
C ASP A 236 -3.65 11.53 2.10
N HIS A 237 -4.41 12.63 1.96
CA HIS A 237 -4.21 13.85 2.74
C HIS A 237 -5.56 14.54 3.07
N PRO A 238 -5.75 15.08 4.29
CA PRO A 238 -6.99 15.80 4.66
C PRO A 238 -7.32 17.01 3.78
N ASP A 239 -6.29 17.63 3.20
CA ASP A 239 -6.40 18.78 2.29
C ASP A 239 -6.48 18.36 0.80
N TRP A 240 -6.68 17.07 0.51
CA TRP A 240 -7.08 16.59 -0.81
C TRP A 240 -8.60 16.48 -0.85
N ILE A 241 -9.23 17.50 -1.43
CA ILE A 241 -10.68 17.71 -1.36
C ILE A 241 -11.33 17.10 -2.60
N PRO A 242 -12.02 15.95 -2.50
CA PRO A 242 -12.69 15.34 -3.63
C PRO A 242 -13.88 16.22 -4.06
N PHE A 243 -14.08 16.37 -5.36
CA PHE A 243 -15.22 17.13 -5.91
C PHE A 243 -15.97 16.39 -7.03
N ALA A 244 -15.37 15.37 -7.66
CA ALA A 244 -16.06 14.54 -8.64
C ALA A 244 -15.76 13.06 -8.43
N THR A 245 -16.68 12.16 -8.82
CA THR A 245 -16.56 10.71 -8.62
C THR A 245 -16.85 9.92 -9.88
N ASP A 246 -16.17 8.80 -10.07
CA ASP A 246 -16.49 7.81 -11.11
C ASP A 246 -17.68 6.90 -10.74
N ALA A 247 -18.23 7.05 -9.53
CA ALA A 247 -19.26 6.19 -8.91
C ALA A 247 -18.81 4.76 -8.56
N PHE A 248 -17.53 4.43 -8.69
CA PHE A 248 -16.93 3.13 -8.35
C PHE A 248 -15.86 3.22 -7.23
N GLY A 249 -15.55 4.43 -6.78
CA GLY A 249 -14.73 4.68 -5.60
C GLY A 249 -13.48 5.52 -5.86
N ASP A 250 -13.32 6.04 -7.08
CA ASP A 250 -12.28 7.01 -7.41
C ASP A 250 -12.85 8.42 -7.53
N TYR A 251 -11.98 9.40 -7.26
CA TYR A 251 -12.34 10.79 -7.12
C TYR A 251 -11.32 11.71 -7.77
N LEU A 252 -11.81 12.67 -8.55
CA LEU A 252 -11.02 13.87 -8.81
C LEU A 252 -11.07 14.75 -7.56
N ALA A 253 -9.90 15.15 -7.10
CA ALA A 253 -9.71 15.98 -5.93
C ALA A 253 -8.86 17.19 -6.26
N VAL A 254 -9.15 18.32 -5.61
CA VAL A 254 -8.24 19.46 -5.58
C VAL A 254 -7.21 19.23 -4.48
N ASP A 255 -5.94 19.36 -4.84
CA ASP A 255 -4.81 19.21 -3.94
C ASP A 255 -4.44 20.56 -3.34
N MET A 256 -4.82 20.78 -2.09
CA MET A 256 -4.45 21.98 -1.33
C MET A 256 -3.18 21.80 -0.50
N ALA A 257 -2.57 20.61 -0.54
CA ALA A 257 -1.29 20.31 0.11
C ALA A 257 -0.34 19.59 -0.86
N PRO A 258 0.05 20.27 -1.96
CA PRO A 258 0.89 19.65 -2.98
C PRO A 258 2.32 19.39 -2.48
N GLY A 259 3.08 18.69 -3.33
CA GLY A 259 4.53 18.59 -3.18
C GLY A 259 5.24 19.93 -3.44
N PRO A 260 6.55 20.02 -3.21
CA PRO A 260 7.30 21.28 -3.30
C PRO A 260 7.24 21.98 -4.66
N ASN A 261 7.04 21.21 -5.74
CA ASN A 261 6.95 21.73 -7.10
C ASN A 261 5.49 21.89 -7.59
N GLY A 262 4.51 21.50 -6.78
CA GLY A 262 3.09 21.59 -7.15
C GLY A 262 2.45 22.90 -6.67
N ARG A 263 1.21 23.14 -7.10
CA ARG A 263 0.47 24.36 -6.74
C ARG A 263 -0.82 23.99 -6.01
N PRO A 264 -1.15 24.67 -4.90
CA PRO A 264 -2.45 24.48 -4.26
C PRO A 264 -3.57 24.71 -5.29
N GLY A 265 -4.56 23.83 -5.34
CA GLY A 265 -5.66 23.89 -6.31
C GLY A 265 -5.44 23.09 -7.59
N GLN A 266 -4.27 22.45 -7.77
CA GLN A 266 -4.08 21.45 -8.84
C GLN A 266 -5.06 20.28 -8.66
N VAL A 267 -5.42 19.62 -9.76
CA VAL A 267 -6.35 18.48 -9.74
C VAL A 267 -5.56 17.18 -9.79
N ILE A 268 -5.88 16.28 -8.87
CA ILE A 268 -5.33 14.93 -8.78
C ILE A 268 -6.46 13.90 -8.76
N LEU A 269 -6.13 12.66 -9.10
CA LEU A 269 -6.98 11.49 -8.98
C LEU A 269 -6.53 10.67 -7.77
N ILE A 270 -7.49 10.38 -6.89
CA ILE A 270 -7.34 9.62 -5.65
C ILE A 270 -8.47 8.60 -5.55
N GLY A 271 -8.41 7.70 -4.57
CA GLY A 271 -9.53 6.83 -4.22
C GLY A 271 -9.14 5.36 -4.14
N ARG A 272 -10.15 4.51 -4.24
CA ARG A 272 -10.07 3.06 -3.98
C ARG A 272 -9.03 2.35 -4.83
N HIS A 273 -8.86 2.73 -6.10
CA HIS A 273 -7.94 2.03 -7.00
C HIS A 273 -6.56 2.67 -7.07
N GLN A 274 -6.33 3.72 -6.26
CA GLN A 274 -5.09 4.51 -6.26
C GLN A 274 -4.14 4.08 -5.14
N ASP A 275 -4.12 2.79 -4.80
CA ASP A 275 -3.22 2.22 -3.77
C ASP A 275 -1.75 2.51 -4.08
N ALA A 276 -1.34 2.46 -5.35
CA ALA A 276 0.04 2.75 -5.74
C ALA A 276 0.44 4.22 -5.52
N GLY A 277 -0.54 5.13 -5.45
CA GLY A 277 -0.36 6.56 -5.20
C GLY A 277 -1.23 7.47 -6.09
N PRO A 278 -1.28 8.77 -5.78
CA PRO A 278 -2.12 9.74 -6.49
C PRO A 278 -1.62 10.05 -7.90
N ILE A 279 -2.54 10.41 -8.79
CA ILE A 279 -2.25 10.75 -10.19
C ILE A 279 -2.53 12.23 -10.46
N TYR A 280 -1.59 12.93 -11.10
CA TYR A 280 -1.77 14.30 -11.56
C TYR A 280 -2.73 14.34 -12.75
N VAL A 281 -3.72 15.23 -12.72
CA VAL A 281 -4.74 15.34 -13.77
C VAL A 281 -4.67 16.69 -14.47
N ALA A 282 -4.64 17.80 -13.71
CA ALA A 282 -4.62 19.13 -14.30
C ALA A 282 -3.99 20.17 -13.37
N GLU A 283 -3.51 21.28 -13.95
CA GLU A 283 -2.93 22.40 -13.19
C GLU A 283 -3.93 23.11 -12.28
N SER A 284 -5.22 23.06 -12.59
CA SER A 284 -6.31 23.67 -11.81
C SER A 284 -7.67 23.15 -12.31
N VAL A 285 -8.73 23.45 -11.56
CA VAL A 285 -10.10 23.17 -12.04
C VAL A 285 -10.42 24.01 -13.27
N THR A 286 -9.91 25.24 -13.33
CA THR A 286 -9.97 26.10 -14.52
C THR A 286 -9.39 25.41 -15.75
N ALA A 287 -8.20 24.82 -15.62
CA ALA A 287 -7.54 24.11 -16.72
C ALA A 287 -8.27 22.83 -17.13
N LEU A 288 -8.82 22.10 -16.16
CA LEU A 288 -9.64 20.92 -16.40
C LEU A 288 -10.89 21.25 -17.23
N ILE A 289 -11.65 22.29 -16.86
CA ILE A 289 -12.84 22.68 -17.64
C ILE A 289 -12.44 23.20 -19.02
N ARG A 290 -11.32 23.92 -19.12
CA ARG A 290 -10.83 24.44 -20.40
C ARG A 290 -10.60 23.31 -21.40
N SER A 291 -9.92 22.23 -21.00
CA SER A 291 -9.68 21.09 -21.91
C SER A 291 -10.98 20.45 -22.39
N HIS A 292 -12.00 20.39 -21.53
CA HIS A 292 -13.32 19.86 -21.87
C HIS A 292 -14.10 20.78 -22.81
N ALA A 293 -14.08 22.09 -22.56
CA ALA A 293 -14.69 23.07 -23.44
C ALA A 293 -14.01 23.05 -24.82
N ASP A 294 -12.68 22.98 -24.87
CA ASP A 294 -11.90 22.91 -26.11
C ASP A 294 -12.21 21.64 -26.92
N ALA A 295 -12.34 20.49 -26.26
CA ALA A 295 -12.72 19.23 -26.89
C ALA A 295 -14.12 19.29 -27.50
N LEU A 296 -15.11 19.84 -26.77
CA LEU A 296 -16.46 20.03 -27.29
C LEU A 296 -16.47 21.01 -28.48
N ARG A 297 -15.77 22.15 -28.39
CA ARG A 297 -15.66 23.12 -29.49
C ARG A 297 -15.05 22.49 -30.74
N SER A 298 -14.09 21.59 -30.56
CA SER A 298 -13.37 20.92 -31.63
C SER A 298 -14.07 19.64 -32.13
N GLY A 299 -15.25 19.30 -31.58
CA GLY A 299 -16.00 18.10 -31.94
C GLY A 299 -15.29 16.79 -31.59
N GLN A 300 -14.40 16.80 -30.61
CA GLN A 300 -13.68 15.62 -30.10
C GLN A 300 -14.59 14.82 -29.16
N ILE A 301 -15.64 14.25 -29.75
CA ILE A 301 -16.72 13.58 -29.04
C ILE A 301 -16.95 12.22 -29.68
N GLU A 302 -17.00 11.19 -28.86
CA GLU A 302 -17.33 9.83 -29.26
C GLU A 302 -18.64 9.39 -28.61
N ARG A 303 -19.34 8.45 -29.25
CA ARG A 303 -20.51 7.79 -28.67
C ARG A 303 -20.23 6.30 -28.65
N ASP A 304 -20.43 5.67 -27.50
CA ASP A 304 -20.35 4.22 -27.43
C ASP A 304 -21.61 3.55 -27.99
N GLU A 305 -21.64 2.22 -27.97
CA GLU A 305 -22.74 1.41 -28.50
C GLU A 305 -24.07 1.66 -27.75
N ASP A 306 -24.01 2.09 -26.49
CA ASP A 306 -25.14 2.43 -25.64
C ASP A 306 -25.57 3.91 -25.78
N GLY A 307 -24.88 4.67 -26.64
CA GLY A 307 -25.15 6.08 -26.90
C GLY A 307 -24.64 7.03 -25.82
N GLN A 308 -23.81 6.56 -24.88
CA GLN A 308 -23.13 7.41 -23.90
C GLN A 308 -22.10 8.29 -24.59
N LEU A 309 -22.02 9.54 -24.14
CA LEU A 309 -21.12 10.53 -24.70
C LEU A 309 -19.76 10.45 -24.02
N TRP A 310 -18.70 10.27 -24.80
CA TRP A 310 -17.33 10.42 -24.34
C TRP A 310 -16.73 11.72 -24.90
N ILE A 311 -16.25 12.59 -24.02
CA ILE A 311 -15.56 13.83 -24.41
C ILE A 311 -14.06 13.56 -24.35
N ASN A 312 -13.40 13.60 -25.50
CA ASN A 312 -11.97 13.34 -25.60
C ASN A 312 -11.17 14.62 -25.26
N SER A 313 -11.21 14.99 -23.98
CA SER A 313 -10.59 16.18 -23.37
C SER A 313 -9.22 15.91 -22.75
N GLY A 314 -8.68 14.72 -22.98
CA GLY A 314 -7.49 14.19 -22.30
C GLY A 314 -7.82 12.93 -21.50
N ASP A 315 -6.90 12.54 -20.64
CA ASP A 315 -6.96 11.28 -19.91
C ASP A 315 -6.45 11.45 -18.48
N ALA A 316 -7.33 11.19 -17.51
CA ALA A 316 -7.02 11.31 -16.08
C ALA A 316 -5.89 10.35 -15.62
N TYR A 317 -5.62 9.28 -16.37
CA TYR A 317 -4.59 8.28 -16.11
C TYR A 317 -3.33 8.47 -16.98
N TYR A 318 -3.23 9.58 -17.72
CA TYR A 318 -2.10 9.87 -18.61
C TYR A 318 -0.75 9.72 -17.90
N HIS A 319 -0.61 10.30 -16.70
CA HIS A 319 0.66 10.29 -15.97
C HIS A 319 1.02 8.92 -15.40
N GLN A 320 0.03 8.08 -15.07
CA GLN A 320 0.29 6.70 -14.67
C GLN A 320 0.85 5.90 -15.84
N ARG A 321 0.21 5.95 -17.02
CA ARG A 321 0.73 5.25 -18.19
C ARG A 321 2.09 5.77 -18.63
N ARG A 322 2.31 7.08 -18.55
CA ARG A 322 3.63 7.67 -18.82
C ARG A 322 4.68 7.18 -17.82
N TYR A 323 4.33 7.00 -16.55
CA TYR A 323 5.23 6.39 -15.57
C TYR A 323 5.58 4.95 -15.94
N ASP A 324 4.60 4.16 -16.38
CA ASP A 324 4.85 2.78 -16.84
C ASP A 324 5.75 2.73 -18.07
N ASP A 325 5.64 3.72 -18.97
CA ASP A 325 6.42 3.81 -20.21
C ASP A 325 7.87 4.29 -19.99
N VAL A 326 8.08 5.33 -19.17
CA VAL A 326 9.38 6.02 -19.05
C VAL A 326 9.86 6.25 -17.61
N GLY A 327 9.00 6.07 -16.62
CA GLY A 327 9.35 6.21 -15.20
C GLY A 327 10.16 5.03 -14.67
N ARG A 328 10.05 3.86 -15.31
CA ARG A 328 10.79 2.65 -14.95
C ARG A 328 11.76 2.22 -16.05
N VAL A 329 13.04 2.27 -15.75
CA VAL A 329 14.11 1.84 -16.65
C VAL A 329 14.65 0.48 -16.19
N THR A 330 14.61 -0.51 -17.08
CA THR A 330 15.18 -1.84 -16.83
C THR A 330 16.34 -2.08 -17.78
N VAL A 331 17.49 -2.46 -17.23
CA VAL A 331 18.76 -2.58 -17.95
C VAL A 331 19.38 -3.95 -17.68
N SER A 332 19.98 -4.58 -18.70
CA SER A 332 20.67 -5.85 -18.54
C SER A 332 21.90 -6.03 -19.42
N GLY A 333 22.68 -7.06 -19.14
CA GLY A 333 23.81 -7.47 -19.96
C GLY A 333 24.86 -6.36 -20.13
N ARG A 334 25.11 -5.93 -21.37
CA ARG A 334 26.15 -4.93 -21.69
C ARG A 334 25.69 -3.50 -21.47
N ASP A 335 24.38 -3.26 -21.48
CA ASP A 335 23.81 -1.92 -21.27
C ASP A 335 23.84 -1.50 -19.80
N ALA A 336 24.05 -2.47 -18.90
CA ALA A 336 24.35 -2.22 -17.50
C ALA A 336 25.79 -1.73 -17.30
N GLY A 337 26.60 -1.76 -18.36
CA GLY A 337 27.96 -1.28 -18.44
C GLY A 337 28.05 0.16 -17.93
N PRO A 338 28.02 1.21 -18.76
CA PRO A 338 27.40 2.46 -18.32
C PRO A 338 25.88 2.29 -18.43
N VAL A 339 25.13 2.45 -17.33
CA VAL A 339 23.67 2.32 -17.37
C VAL A 339 23.08 3.31 -18.39
N ARG A 340 22.29 2.81 -19.36
CA ARG A 340 21.71 3.61 -20.46
C ARG A 340 20.20 3.79 -20.30
N GLY A 341 19.67 4.82 -20.98
CA GLY A 341 18.23 5.05 -21.09
C GLY A 341 17.62 5.81 -19.90
N LEU A 342 18.45 6.38 -19.03
CA LEU A 342 18.02 7.23 -17.94
C LEU A 342 17.53 8.58 -18.48
N SER A 343 16.56 9.17 -17.79
CA SER A 343 16.03 10.49 -18.08
C SER A 343 15.69 11.23 -16.78
N PRO A 344 15.45 12.56 -16.84
CA PRO A 344 15.00 13.33 -15.69
C PRO A 344 13.71 12.81 -15.03
N GLU A 345 12.88 12.08 -15.77
CA GLU A 345 11.64 11.48 -15.29
C GLU A 345 11.83 10.09 -14.69
N THR A 346 13.00 9.46 -14.84
CA THR A 346 13.27 8.10 -14.35
C THR A 346 13.17 8.04 -12.83
N ARG A 347 12.28 7.17 -12.32
CA ARG A 347 11.98 6.98 -10.89
C ARG A 347 12.44 5.66 -10.35
N GLU A 348 12.47 4.65 -11.21
CA GLU A 348 12.88 3.30 -10.86
C GLU A 348 13.94 2.84 -11.85
N LEU A 349 15.06 2.40 -11.31
CA LEU A 349 16.11 1.72 -12.07
C LEU A 349 16.20 0.27 -11.61
N VAL A 350 16.00 -0.66 -12.54
CA VAL A 350 16.21 -2.09 -12.34
C VAL A 350 17.38 -2.55 -13.20
N VAL A 351 18.43 -3.11 -12.60
CA VAL A 351 19.59 -3.66 -13.31
C VAL A 351 19.65 -5.16 -13.09
N HIS A 352 19.82 -5.94 -14.16
CA HIS A 352 19.91 -7.39 -14.02
C HIS A 352 20.82 -8.10 -15.00
N ASP A 353 21.25 -9.32 -14.63
CA ASP A 353 21.98 -10.24 -15.50
C ASP A 353 23.17 -9.57 -16.21
N ALA A 354 24.02 -8.90 -15.42
CA ALA A 354 25.11 -8.07 -15.92
C ALA A 354 26.46 -8.44 -15.26
N PRO A 355 27.53 -8.63 -16.06
CA PRO A 355 28.84 -9.02 -15.51
C PRO A 355 29.55 -7.88 -14.76
N TRP A 356 29.18 -6.63 -15.00
CA TRP A 356 29.65 -5.44 -14.30
C TRP A 356 28.62 -4.31 -14.43
N VAL A 357 28.62 -3.36 -13.50
CA VAL A 357 27.70 -2.22 -13.48
C VAL A 357 28.45 -0.92 -13.17
N ASP A 358 28.30 0.10 -14.03
CA ASP A 358 28.75 1.48 -13.79
C ASP A 358 27.53 2.40 -13.64
N LEU A 359 27.26 2.77 -12.39
CA LEU A 359 26.18 3.68 -12.00
C LEU A 359 26.53 5.16 -12.21
N GLY A 360 27.67 5.52 -12.82
CA GLY A 360 28.01 6.91 -13.13
C GLY A 360 26.87 7.71 -13.77
N PRO A 361 26.13 7.17 -14.75
CA PRO A 361 25.01 7.89 -15.39
C PRO A 361 23.78 8.16 -14.52
N VAL A 362 23.69 7.64 -13.27
CA VAL A 362 22.52 7.89 -12.39
C VAL A 362 22.25 9.37 -12.11
N HIS A 363 23.26 10.24 -12.31
CA HIS A 363 23.08 11.69 -12.23
C HIS A 363 22.10 12.24 -13.28
N GLU A 364 21.84 11.51 -14.37
CA GLU A 364 20.84 11.88 -15.41
C GLU A 364 19.40 11.65 -14.93
N ALA A 365 19.22 10.93 -13.82
CA ALA A 365 17.94 10.65 -13.17
C ALA A 365 17.86 11.32 -11.78
N PRO A 366 17.81 12.66 -11.68
CA PRO A 366 17.70 13.38 -10.42
C PRO A 366 16.43 13.06 -9.62
N ALA A 367 15.45 12.43 -10.27
CA ALA A 367 14.17 12.08 -9.70
C ALA A 367 14.11 10.62 -9.23
N LEU A 368 15.23 9.87 -9.27
CA LEU A 368 15.31 8.45 -8.92
C LEU A 368 14.95 8.20 -7.45
N LEU A 369 14.01 7.28 -7.21
CA LEU A 369 13.51 6.92 -5.87
C LEU A 369 13.76 5.45 -5.52
N LYS A 370 13.75 4.57 -6.53
CA LYS A 370 13.98 3.12 -6.34
C LYS A 370 15.14 2.64 -7.19
N PHE A 371 16.04 1.89 -6.57
CA PHE A 371 17.08 1.16 -7.27
C PHE A 371 17.06 -0.32 -6.87
N SER A 372 16.94 -1.18 -7.87
CA SER A 372 16.95 -2.63 -7.71
C SER A 372 18.02 -3.24 -8.60
N ILE A 373 18.77 -4.20 -8.06
CA ILE A 373 19.78 -4.92 -8.82
C ILE A 373 19.73 -6.41 -8.50
N HIS A 374 19.74 -7.26 -9.52
CA HIS A 374 19.75 -8.72 -9.33
C HIS A 374 20.64 -9.47 -10.33
N ASN A 375 21.40 -10.46 -9.83
CA ASN A 375 22.31 -11.25 -10.65
C ASN A 375 23.36 -10.39 -11.39
N CYS A 376 24.00 -9.50 -10.64
CA CYS A 376 25.07 -8.64 -11.14
C CYS A 376 26.35 -8.75 -10.29
N ALA A 377 27.49 -8.38 -10.87
CA ALA A 377 28.77 -8.30 -10.19
C ALA A 377 29.40 -6.89 -10.29
N GLY A 378 30.37 -6.59 -9.43
CA GLY A 378 31.14 -5.34 -9.50
C GLY A 378 30.36 -4.07 -9.20
N LEU A 379 29.32 -4.15 -8.36
CA LEU A 379 28.48 -3.01 -7.98
C LEU A 379 29.22 -2.05 -7.04
N ASP A 380 29.41 -0.80 -7.48
CA ASP A 380 29.77 0.34 -6.62
C ASP A 380 28.52 1.19 -6.35
N LEU A 381 28.16 1.34 -5.08
CA LEU A 381 27.00 2.13 -4.65
C LEU A 381 27.32 3.62 -4.44
N SER A 382 28.59 4.02 -4.49
CA SER A 382 29.00 5.41 -4.24
C SER A 382 28.28 6.45 -5.12
N PRO A 383 28.00 6.19 -6.41
CA PRO A 383 27.24 7.13 -7.25
C PRO A 383 25.81 7.41 -6.77
N LEU A 384 25.23 6.54 -5.94
CA LEU A 384 23.88 6.75 -5.39
C LEU A 384 23.86 7.79 -4.26
N ARG A 385 25.01 8.12 -3.66
CA ARG A 385 25.09 8.99 -2.48
C ARG A 385 24.44 10.36 -2.65
N ASP A 386 24.50 10.91 -3.86
CA ASP A 386 23.96 12.23 -4.20
C ASP A 386 22.58 12.14 -4.89
N THR A 387 21.92 10.98 -4.82
CA THR A 387 20.57 10.75 -5.37
C THR A 387 19.50 10.83 -4.29
N SER A 388 18.23 10.93 -4.71
CA SER A 388 17.06 10.84 -3.82
C SER A 388 16.57 9.42 -3.60
N VAL A 389 17.40 8.39 -3.79
CA VAL A 389 16.95 6.99 -3.65
C VAL A 389 16.51 6.72 -2.22
N GLU A 390 15.34 6.11 -2.09
CA GLU A 390 14.70 5.78 -0.81
C GLU A 390 14.60 4.27 -0.60
N MET A 391 14.43 3.53 -1.70
CA MET A 391 14.29 2.08 -1.69
C MET A 391 15.44 1.43 -2.47
N LEU A 392 16.19 0.58 -1.76
CA LEU A 392 17.26 -0.23 -2.31
C LEU A 392 16.93 -1.71 -2.20
N SER A 393 16.99 -2.43 -3.32
CA SER A 393 16.89 -3.88 -3.37
C SER A 393 18.14 -4.46 -4.02
N LEU A 394 18.97 -5.14 -3.22
CA LEU A 394 20.28 -5.63 -3.65
C LEU A 394 20.31 -7.16 -3.61
N ALA A 395 20.35 -7.79 -4.78
CA ALA A 395 20.38 -9.24 -4.94
C ALA A 395 21.64 -9.69 -5.72
N THR A 396 22.76 -9.77 -5.01
CA THR A 396 24.06 -10.11 -5.62
C THR A 396 24.86 -11.08 -4.74
N ASP A 397 25.85 -11.72 -5.34
CA ASP A 397 26.73 -12.67 -4.64
C ASP A 397 27.49 -12.03 -3.48
N THR A 398 27.89 -10.77 -3.63
CA THR A 398 28.62 -9.97 -2.62
C THR A 398 28.03 -8.57 -2.59
N ILE A 399 27.65 -8.10 -1.40
CA ILE A 399 27.11 -6.76 -1.21
C ILE A 399 28.10 -5.98 -0.34
N ASP A 400 28.61 -4.86 -0.86
CA ASP A 400 29.32 -3.85 -0.07
C ASP A 400 28.42 -2.62 0.10
N LEU A 401 28.09 -2.30 1.36
CA LEU A 401 27.22 -1.18 1.71
C LEU A 401 28.01 0.10 2.04
N SER A 402 29.35 0.09 1.95
CA SER A 402 30.19 1.21 2.33
C SER A 402 29.82 2.53 1.62
N GLY A 403 29.43 2.45 0.35
CA GLY A 403 28.95 3.60 -0.45
C GLY A 403 27.67 4.26 0.06
N LEU A 404 26.93 3.62 0.97
CA LEU A 404 25.71 4.17 1.58
C LEU A 404 25.96 4.93 2.88
N HIS A 405 27.20 5.06 3.35
CA HIS A 405 27.49 5.74 4.61
C HIS A 405 26.95 7.18 4.63
N GLY A 406 26.05 7.46 5.57
CA GLY A 406 25.38 8.75 5.74
C GLY A 406 24.42 9.11 4.60
N HIS A 407 23.91 8.14 3.84
CA HIS A 407 22.99 8.42 2.73
C HIS A 407 21.73 9.16 3.24
N PRO A 408 21.37 10.31 2.64
CA PRO A 408 20.35 11.19 3.23
C PRO A 408 18.94 10.60 3.20
N THR A 409 18.54 9.90 2.14
CA THR A 409 17.13 9.52 1.91
C THR A 409 16.82 8.02 2.00
N VAL A 410 17.81 7.13 2.03
CA VAL A 410 17.56 5.67 2.05
C VAL A 410 16.74 5.30 3.29
N GLY A 411 15.52 4.83 3.04
CA GLY A 411 14.55 4.45 4.07
C GLY A 411 14.31 2.95 4.14
N ARG A 412 14.35 2.26 3.00
CA ARG A 412 14.13 0.81 2.91
C ARG A 412 15.26 0.11 2.18
N VAL A 413 15.80 -0.93 2.82
CA VAL A 413 16.84 -1.79 2.25
C VAL A 413 16.40 -3.24 2.29
N VAL A 414 16.47 -3.92 1.15
CA VAL A 414 16.23 -5.36 0.98
C VAL A 414 17.52 -6.01 0.51
N LEU A 415 18.01 -7.00 1.25
CA LEU A 415 19.27 -7.68 0.94
C LEU A 415 19.04 -9.15 0.62
N ARG A 416 19.60 -9.58 -0.52
CA ARG A 416 19.67 -10.98 -0.94
C ARG A 416 21.11 -11.32 -1.27
N SER A 417 21.74 -12.11 -0.40
CA SER A 417 23.11 -12.59 -0.61
C SER A 417 23.38 -13.85 0.20
N ALA A 418 24.09 -14.81 -0.41
CA ALA A 418 24.54 -16.01 0.28
C ALA A 418 25.79 -15.77 1.16
N LYS A 419 26.50 -14.65 0.93
CA LYS A 419 27.73 -14.31 1.65
C LYS A 419 27.44 -13.34 2.80
N PRO A 420 28.36 -13.23 3.79
CA PRO A 420 28.23 -12.25 4.85
C PRO A 420 28.13 -10.83 4.31
N VAL A 421 27.25 -10.04 4.91
CA VAL A 421 27.07 -8.61 4.61
C VAL A 421 27.27 -7.82 5.91
N ASP A 422 28.12 -6.81 5.86
CA ASP A 422 28.35 -5.88 6.97
C ASP A 422 27.27 -4.79 6.97
N LEU A 423 26.47 -4.76 8.05
CA LEU A 423 25.35 -3.83 8.18
C LEU A 423 25.75 -2.49 8.82
N ARG A 424 27.00 -2.30 9.27
CA ARG A 424 27.45 -1.05 9.91
C ARG A 424 27.18 0.22 9.12
N PRO A 425 27.37 0.28 7.79
CA PRO A 425 27.09 1.50 7.03
C PRO A 425 25.64 1.98 7.18
N LEU A 426 24.69 1.06 7.31
CA LEU A 426 23.26 1.36 7.45
C LEU A 426 22.94 2.11 8.75
N ALA A 427 23.73 1.92 9.82
CA ALA A 427 23.53 2.63 11.09
C ALA A 427 23.74 4.15 11.00
N SER A 428 24.42 4.61 9.95
CA SER A 428 24.65 6.04 9.70
C SER A 428 23.57 6.70 8.85
N CYS A 429 22.63 5.93 8.27
CA CYS A 429 21.56 6.45 7.42
C CYS A 429 20.42 7.01 8.30
N PRO A 430 20.17 8.33 8.31
CA PRO A 430 19.22 8.95 9.24
C PRO A 430 17.77 8.52 8.98
N ASN A 431 17.41 8.24 7.72
CA ASN A 431 16.03 7.91 7.34
C ASN A 431 15.75 6.40 7.25
N LEU A 432 16.73 5.54 7.56
CA LEU A 432 16.55 4.09 7.47
C LEU A 432 15.52 3.61 8.51
N HIS A 433 14.37 3.13 8.02
CA HIS A 433 13.25 2.68 8.84
C HIS A 433 12.84 1.24 8.54
N SER A 434 13.26 0.65 7.42
CA SER A 434 12.87 -0.71 7.00
C SER A 434 14.07 -1.52 6.51
N LEU A 435 14.22 -2.74 7.03
CA LEU A 435 15.27 -3.68 6.63
C LEU A 435 14.70 -5.09 6.46
N ASP A 436 14.99 -5.70 5.31
CA ASP A 436 14.66 -7.10 5.01
C ASP A 436 15.94 -7.90 4.77
N LEU A 437 16.15 -8.92 5.60
CA LEU A 437 17.30 -9.83 5.56
C LEU A 437 16.86 -11.28 5.30
N THR A 438 15.62 -11.51 4.86
CA THR A 438 15.05 -12.85 4.62
C THR A 438 15.98 -13.71 3.76
N ASP A 439 16.59 -13.12 2.74
CA ASP A 439 17.47 -13.81 1.81
C ASP A 439 18.95 -13.45 1.98
N ALA A 440 19.31 -12.94 3.17
CA ALA A 440 20.68 -12.70 3.60
C ALA A 440 20.99 -13.43 4.91
N PRO A 441 20.89 -14.78 4.94
CA PRO A 441 21.00 -15.57 6.18
C PRO A 441 22.37 -15.47 6.86
N ALA A 442 23.41 -15.06 6.13
CA ALA A 442 24.77 -14.89 6.63
C ALA A 442 25.11 -13.43 7.01
N ALA A 443 24.17 -12.48 6.92
CA ALA A 443 24.39 -11.08 7.30
C ALA A 443 24.88 -10.97 8.76
N ASP A 444 25.81 -10.05 9.02
CA ASP A 444 26.32 -9.82 10.37
C ASP A 444 25.27 -9.07 11.21
N LEU A 445 24.58 -9.80 12.07
CA LEU A 445 23.49 -9.27 12.90
C LEU A 445 23.99 -8.54 14.16
N SER A 446 25.30 -8.53 14.43
CA SER A 446 25.86 -7.94 15.66
C SER A 446 25.59 -6.44 15.81
N THR A 447 25.27 -5.76 14.70
CA THR A 447 25.03 -4.31 14.66
C THR A 447 23.56 -3.92 14.57
N LEU A 448 22.63 -4.89 14.58
CA LEU A 448 21.19 -4.60 14.51
C LEU A 448 20.72 -3.65 15.63
N GLY A 449 21.22 -3.83 16.85
CA GLY A 449 20.90 -2.95 17.98
C GLY A 449 21.36 -1.49 17.82
N GLN A 450 22.23 -1.19 16.84
CA GLN A 450 22.71 0.16 16.55
C GLN A 450 21.83 0.90 15.52
N LEU A 451 20.90 0.21 14.87
CA LEU A 451 19.99 0.79 13.88
C LEU A 451 18.82 1.50 14.57
N THR A 452 19.10 2.61 15.27
CA THR A 452 18.16 3.27 16.21
C THR A 452 16.93 3.92 15.57
N ASN A 453 16.89 4.04 14.25
CA ASN A 453 15.72 4.55 13.51
C ASN A 453 14.93 3.43 12.84
N LEU A 454 15.38 2.18 12.94
CA LEU A 454 14.73 1.05 12.28
C LEU A 454 13.39 0.73 12.95
N ARG A 455 12.31 0.76 12.17
CA ARG A 455 10.93 0.54 12.63
C ARG A 455 10.36 -0.78 12.15
N TYR A 456 10.81 -1.30 11.01
CA TYR A 456 10.41 -2.58 10.45
C TYR A 456 11.63 -3.47 10.17
N LEU A 457 11.59 -4.72 10.63
CA LEU A 457 12.63 -5.72 10.43
C LEU A 457 12.01 -7.06 10.06
N ARG A 458 12.42 -7.61 8.92
CA ARG A 458 12.02 -8.94 8.44
C ARG A 458 13.22 -9.87 8.34
N MET A 459 13.12 -11.05 8.95
CA MET A 459 14.17 -12.07 8.95
C MET A 459 13.60 -13.49 9.03
N LEU A 460 14.44 -14.49 8.75
CA LEU A 460 14.14 -15.90 8.95
C LEU A 460 14.23 -16.31 10.43
N ARG A 461 13.57 -17.43 10.76
CA ARG A 461 13.60 -18.04 12.11
C ARG A 461 15.01 -18.18 12.71
N PRO A 462 16.02 -18.74 12.01
CA PRO A 462 17.34 -18.90 12.59
C PRO A 462 18.03 -17.58 12.94
N GLN A 463 17.77 -16.51 12.17
CA GLN A 463 18.30 -15.18 12.42
C GLN A 463 17.67 -14.58 13.69
N TRP A 464 16.36 -14.74 13.90
CA TRP A 464 15.70 -14.33 15.14
C TRP A 464 16.20 -15.10 16.38
N GLN A 465 16.60 -16.36 16.21
CA GLN A 465 17.10 -17.22 17.29
C GLN A 465 18.59 -17.01 17.64
N ALA A 466 19.32 -16.21 16.87
CA ALA A 466 20.75 -15.99 17.09
C ALA A 466 21.07 -15.15 18.34
N GLY A 467 20.06 -14.55 19.00
CA GLY A 467 20.18 -13.95 20.33
C GLY A 467 20.84 -12.57 20.37
N GLN A 468 21.00 -11.92 19.21
CA GLN A 468 21.48 -10.54 19.10
C GLN A 468 20.45 -9.53 19.65
N PRO A 469 20.90 -8.36 20.12
CA PRO A 469 20.01 -7.25 20.41
C PRO A 469 19.25 -6.80 19.15
N ILE A 470 17.93 -6.67 19.27
CA ILE A 470 17.08 -6.06 18.24
C ILE A 470 17.07 -4.53 18.42
N PRO A 471 16.76 -3.76 17.35
CA PRO A 471 16.67 -2.31 17.46
C PRO A 471 15.63 -1.87 18.50
N PRO A 472 15.93 -0.89 19.37
CA PRO A 472 15.00 -0.43 20.41
C PRO A 472 13.79 0.34 19.85
N SER A 473 13.89 0.86 18.63
CA SER A 473 12.84 1.61 17.92
C SER A 473 11.87 0.72 17.14
N LEU A 474 12.06 -0.60 17.17
CA LEU A 474 11.35 -1.52 16.28
C LEU A 474 9.85 -1.51 16.61
N ALA A 475 9.04 -1.08 15.63
CA ALA A 475 7.59 -1.07 15.74
C ALA A 475 6.98 -2.38 15.25
N VAL A 476 7.60 -3.01 14.24
CA VAL A 476 7.12 -4.23 13.60
C VAL A 476 8.27 -5.19 13.37
N ALA A 477 8.10 -6.42 13.83
CA ALA A 477 8.97 -7.54 13.51
C ALA A 477 8.20 -8.51 12.60
N GLU A 478 8.88 -9.08 11.60
CA GLU A 478 8.29 -10.09 10.72
C GLU A 478 9.17 -11.34 10.64
N LEU A 479 8.54 -12.48 10.89
CA LEU A 479 9.07 -13.82 10.74
C LEU A 479 8.69 -14.34 9.36
N ALA A 480 9.65 -14.32 8.45
CA ALA A 480 9.45 -14.72 7.06
C ALA A 480 9.35 -16.24 6.88
N GLU A 481 8.69 -16.67 5.80
CA GLU A 481 8.79 -18.04 5.32
C GLU A 481 10.22 -18.37 4.85
N GLU A 482 10.73 -19.57 5.20
CA GLU A 482 12.02 -20.01 4.64
C GLU A 482 11.89 -20.22 3.12
N PRO A 483 12.79 -19.65 2.31
CA PRO A 483 12.74 -19.82 0.86
C PRO A 483 12.93 -21.31 0.50
N PRO A 484 12.40 -21.75 -0.66
CA PRO A 484 12.60 -23.11 -1.15
C PRO A 484 14.09 -23.44 -1.22
N ARG A 485 14.52 -24.54 -0.58
CA ARG A 485 15.90 -25.01 -0.72
C ARG A 485 16.03 -25.78 -2.02
N GLU A 486 16.81 -25.26 -2.97
CA GLU A 486 17.20 -26.02 -4.15
C GLU A 486 17.93 -27.30 -3.72
N ARG A 487 17.39 -28.45 -4.14
CA ARG A 487 18.15 -29.70 -4.15
C ARG A 487 19.21 -29.54 -5.23
N LYS A 488 20.48 -29.66 -4.85
CA LYS A 488 21.67 -29.53 -5.73
C LYS A 488 21.76 -30.56 -6.89
N PHE A 489 20.69 -31.25 -7.24
CA PHE A 489 20.63 -32.21 -8.34
C PHE A 489 19.80 -31.65 -9.49
N TYR A 490 20.50 -31.12 -10.51
CA TYR A 490 19.91 -30.80 -11.81
C TYR A 490 19.30 -32.08 -12.43
N TRP A 491 18.23 -31.93 -13.22
CA TRP A 491 17.49 -32.95 -14.00
C TRP A 491 16.09 -33.39 -13.51
N SER A 492 15.38 -32.62 -12.68
CA SER A 492 13.91 -32.73 -12.51
C SER A 492 13.32 -31.44 -11.93
N PHE A 493 12.61 -30.64 -12.74
CA PHE A 493 11.92 -29.42 -12.27
C PHE A 493 10.83 -29.72 -11.23
N ASP A 494 10.15 -30.86 -11.35
CA ASP A 494 9.01 -31.22 -10.49
C ASP A 494 9.40 -31.66 -9.07
N LYS A 495 10.71 -31.85 -8.79
CA LYS A 495 11.23 -32.24 -7.46
C LYS A 495 12.49 -31.46 -7.04
N ALA A 496 12.72 -30.30 -7.65
CA ALA A 496 13.93 -29.51 -7.50
C ALA A 496 14.08 -28.84 -6.11
N TYR A 497 13.03 -28.76 -5.31
CA TYR A 497 13.04 -28.05 -4.04
C TYR A 497 12.66 -28.99 -2.88
N ASP A 498 13.34 -28.83 -1.73
CA ASP A 498 12.81 -29.36 -0.47
C ASP A 498 11.54 -28.59 -0.09
N GLU A 499 10.60 -29.25 0.58
CA GLU A 499 9.39 -28.60 1.11
C GLU A 499 9.81 -27.38 1.93
N THR A 500 9.31 -26.18 1.58
CA THR A 500 9.63 -24.96 2.34
C THR A 500 9.26 -25.18 3.79
N ARG A 501 10.18 -24.88 4.71
CA ARG A 501 9.83 -24.87 6.13
C ARG A 501 8.97 -23.64 6.39
N ARG A 502 7.67 -23.85 6.30
CA ARG A 502 6.65 -22.86 6.65
C ARG A 502 6.66 -22.69 8.17
N PRO A 503 6.82 -21.46 8.69
CA PRO A 503 6.56 -21.19 10.09
C PRO A 503 5.15 -21.68 10.44
N THR A 504 5.06 -22.54 11.44
CA THR A 504 3.78 -22.95 11.99
C THR A 504 3.26 -21.88 12.95
N THR A 505 2.00 -22.00 13.35
CA THR A 505 1.46 -21.16 14.41
C THR A 505 2.22 -21.34 15.74
N ALA A 506 2.66 -22.56 16.06
CA ALA A 506 3.49 -22.82 17.24
C ALA A 506 4.85 -22.12 17.16
N ASP A 507 5.47 -22.16 15.97
CA ASP A 507 6.69 -21.42 15.66
C ASP A 507 6.51 -19.92 15.92
N ALA A 508 5.41 -19.32 15.45
CA ALA A 508 5.10 -17.90 15.64
C ALA A 508 4.93 -17.52 17.11
N LEU A 509 4.25 -18.36 17.89
CA LEU A 509 4.04 -18.15 19.31
C LEU A 509 5.35 -18.16 20.10
N GLU A 510 6.21 -19.13 19.86
CA GLU A 510 7.55 -19.22 20.49
C GLU A 510 8.40 -18.00 20.12
N TRP A 511 8.35 -17.59 18.85
CA TRP A 511 9.07 -16.41 18.36
C TRP A 511 8.55 -15.13 19.02
N ALA A 512 7.24 -14.92 19.09
CA ALA A 512 6.65 -13.75 19.73
C ALA A 512 6.94 -13.68 21.24
N GLU A 513 6.90 -14.82 21.94
CA GLU A 513 7.30 -14.91 23.36
C GLU A 513 8.77 -14.54 23.56
N THR A 514 9.66 -15.03 22.69
CA THR A 514 11.09 -14.70 22.74
C THR A 514 11.34 -13.22 22.44
N LEU A 515 10.60 -12.66 21.47
CA LEU A 515 10.73 -11.27 21.03
C LEU A 515 10.29 -10.27 22.11
N THR A 516 9.22 -10.58 22.84
CA THR A 516 8.58 -9.65 23.78
C THR A 516 8.90 -9.93 25.26
N GLY A 517 9.49 -11.09 25.56
CA GLY A 517 9.69 -11.58 26.92
C GLY A 517 8.39 -12.06 27.60
N GLN A 518 7.24 -11.48 27.25
CA GLN A 518 5.89 -11.91 27.65
C GLN A 518 4.87 -11.53 26.56
N ALA A 519 4.34 -12.50 25.83
CA ALA A 519 3.31 -12.27 24.80
C ALA A 519 1.88 -12.33 25.38
N SER A 520 1.59 -11.50 26.39
CA SER A 520 0.32 -11.52 27.12
C SER A 520 -0.89 -11.03 26.31
N ASP A 521 -0.62 -10.38 25.18
CA ASP A 521 -1.57 -9.89 24.18
C ASP A 521 -2.05 -10.97 23.20
N ILE A 522 -1.52 -12.19 23.30
CA ILE A 522 -1.94 -13.34 22.50
C ILE A 522 -2.83 -14.24 23.35
N ILE A 523 -4.12 -14.28 23.03
CA ILE A 523 -5.10 -15.13 23.72
C ILE A 523 -5.15 -16.49 23.05
N ARG A 524 -4.98 -17.56 23.84
CA ARG A 524 -5.01 -18.96 23.36
C ARG A 524 -6.21 -19.68 23.94
N ILE A 525 -7.16 -20.03 23.09
CA ILE A 525 -8.36 -20.77 23.50
C ILE A 525 -8.30 -22.19 22.93
N LYS A 526 -8.66 -23.17 23.74
CA LYS A 526 -8.83 -24.56 23.34
C LYS A 526 -10.17 -25.04 23.84
N GLY A 527 -10.90 -25.75 22.99
CA GLY A 527 -12.23 -26.23 23.33
C GLY A 527 -12.63 -27.48 22.57
N LYS A 528 -13.85 -27.91 22.84
CA LYS A 528 -14.51 -29.00 22.14
C LYS A 528 -15.79 -28.49 21.53
N TRP A 529 -16.13 -29.02 20.36
CA TRP A 529 -17.37 -28.74 19.66
C TRP A 529 -18.11 -30.06 19.42
N CYS A 530 -19.44 -29.99 19.39
CA CYS A 530 -20.30 -31.14 19.09
C CYS A 530 -20.87 -30.95 17.68
N ALA A 531 -20.90 -32.05 16.92
CA ALA A 531 -21.48 -32.09 15.57
C ALA A 531 -23.01 -32.13 15.61
#